data_AF-A0A6J0AC31-F1
#
_entry.id   AF-A0A6J0AC31-F1
#
_cell.length_a   1.000
_cell.length_b   1.000
_cell.length_c   1.000
_cell.angle_alpha   90.00
_cell.angle_beta   90.00
_cell.angle_gamma   90.00
#
_symmetry.space_group_name_H-M   'P 1'
#
loop_
_entity.id
_entity.type
_entity.pdbx_description
1 polymer ?
#
loop_
_entity_poly.entity_id
_entity_poly.type
_entity_poly.pdbx_seq_one_letter_code
_entity_poly.pdbx_strand_id
1 'polypeptide(L)'
;GPGQPGGRRAAAAPHTPLRLLVDADNCLHRLYGGFYTDWVSGGQWNHMLGYLAALAKACFGGNIELFVFFNGALEKARLHEWVKRQGNERQTAQQIVSHVQNKGTPPPKVWFLPPVCMAHCIRLALIRFHVKVRPAGR
;
A
#
# COMPACT_ATOMS: atom_id res chain seq x y z
N GLY A 1 51.77 -5.02 41.74
CA GLY A 1 51.69 -3.91 40.78
C GLY A 1 50.32 -3.93 40.12
N PRO A 2 49.62 -2.79 40.00
CA PRO A 2 48.32 -2.72 39.36
C PRO A 2 48.48 -2.55 37.84
N GLY A 3 47.54 -3.07 37.05
CA GLY A 3 47.55 -2.87 35.60
C GLY A 3 46.62 -3.81 34.86
N GLN A 4 45.31 -3.67 35.06
CA GLN A 4 44.30 -4.33 34.25
C GLN A 4 44.10 -3.52 32.96
N PRO A 5 44.25 -4.07 31.74
CA PRO A 5 43.91 -3.34 30.53
C PRO A 5 42.40 -3.39 30.32
N GLY A 6 41.80 -2.20 30.24
CA GLY A 6 40.38 -2.01 30.00
C GLY A 6 39.90 -2.72 28.74
N GLY A 7 38.81 -3.48 28.89
CA GLY A 7 38.07 -4.05 27.78
C GLY A 7 37.59 -2.93 26.86
N ARG A 8 38.09 -2.93 25.63
CA ARG A 8 37.48 -2.19 24.51
C ARG A 8 36.02 -2.64 24.43
N ARG A 9 35.08 -1.77 24.82
CA ARG A 9 33.68 -1.90 24.42
C ARG A 9 33.66 -1.97 22.89
N ALA A 10 33.32 -3.13 22.35
CA ALA A 10 33.05 -3.27 20.92
C ALA A 10 31.97 -2.24 20.56
N ALA A 11 32.27 -1.33 19.63
CA ALA A 11 31.27 -0.45 19.07
C ALA A 11 30.13 -1.32 18.52
N ALA A 12 28.91 -1.09 19.00
CA ALA A 12 27.74 -1.79 18.49
C ALA A 12 27.71 -1.65 16.97
N ALA A 13 27.60 -2.76 16.25
CA ALA A 13 27.48 -2.74 14.79
C ALA A 13 26.33 -1.80 14.41
N PRO A 14 26.47 -0.97 13.36
CA PRO A 14 25.37 -0.11 12.93
C PRO A 14 24.14 -0.97 12.68
N HIS A 15 23.08 -0.74 13.45
CA HIS A 15 21.82 -1.47 13.30
C HIS A 15 21.23 -1.15 11.94
N THR A 16 21.41 -2.07 10.99
CA THR A 16 20.86 -1.93 9.64
C THR A 16 19.33 -1.90 9.72
N PRO A 17 18.67 -0.98 9.02
CA PRO A 17 17.22 -0.88 9.04
C PRO A 17 16.58 -2.13 8.42
N LEU A 18 15.45 -2.57 8.99
CA LEU A 18 14.63 -3.62 8.38
C LEU A 18 14.05 -3.08 7.08
N ARG A 19 14.22 -3.79 5.97
CA ARG A 19 13.63 -3.39 4.69
C ARG A 19 12.33 -4.12 4.46
N LEU A 20 11.24 -3.36 4.33
CA LEU A 20 9.91 -3.91 4.04
C LEU A 20 9.49 -3.55 2.62
N LEU A 21 9.08 -4.56 1.86
CA LEU A 21 8.60 -4.42 0.50
C LEU A 21 7.09 -4.64 0.44
N VAL A 22 6.37 -3.70 -0.15
CA VAL A 22 4.91 -3.76 -0.32
C VAL A 22 4.56 -3.70 -1.80
N ASP A 23 3.82 -4.71 -2.27
CA ASP A 23 3.13 -4.69 -3.56
C ASP A 23 1.88 -3.80 -3.45
N ALA A 24 1.93 -2.64 -4.10
CA ALA A 24 0.89 -1.63 -3.99
C ALA A 24 -0.42 -2.11 -4.61
N ASP A 25 -0.39 -2.77 -5.76
CA ASP A 25 -1.58 -3.15 -6.52
C ASP A 25 -2.44 -4.13 -5.71
N ASN A 26 -1.80 -5.11 -5.10
CA ASN A 26 -2.48 -6.10 -4.25
C ASN A 26 -2.87 -5.52 -2.88
N CYS A 27 -2.22 -4.44 -2.45
CA CYS A 27 -2.49 -3.78 -1.17
C CYS A 27 -3.31 -2.48 -1.31
N LEU A 28 -3.83 -2.12 -2.49
CA LEU A 28 -4.52 -0.82 -2.69
C LEU A 28 -5.65 -0.60 -1.68
N HIS A 29 -6.45 -1.63 -1.42
CA HIS A 29 -7.51 -1.58 -0.42
C HIS A 29 -6.97 -1.24 0.98
N ARG A 30 -5.84 -1.84 1.40
CA ARG A 30 -5.23 -1.56 2.71
C ARG A 30 -4.55 -0.20 2.75
N LEU A 31 -3.89 0.19 1.66
CA LEU A 31 -3.21 1.48 1.55
C LEU A 31 -4.20 2.64 1.49
N TYR A 32 -5.41 2.41 1.00
CA TYR A 32 -6.45 3.44 0.95
C TYR A 32 -6.98 3.87 2.32
N GLY A 33 -6.99 2.99 3.33
CA GLY A 33 -7.57 3.35 4.63
C GLY A 33 -7.62 2.21 5.64
N GLY A 34 -6.72 1.23 5.52
CA GLY A 34 -6.69 0.07 6.39
C GLY A 34 -7.95 -0.80 6.29
N PHE A 35 -8.68 -0.94 7.40
CA PHE A 35 -9.82 -1.84 7.56
C PHE A 35 -11.17 -1.28 7.06
N TYR A 36 -11.25 0.02 6.73
CA TYR A 36 -12.49 0.69 6.36
C TYR A 36 -12.33 1.46 5.04
N THR A 37 -12.69 0.82 3.93
CA THR A 37 -12.61 1.43 2.60
C THR A 37 -14.00 1.76 2.06
N ASP A 38 -14.45 3.00 2.20
CA ASP A 38 -15.70 3.48 1.59
C ASP A 38 -15.41 4.43 0.42
N TRP A 39 -14.73 3.93 -0.60
CA TRP A 39 -14.48 4.71 -1.82
C TRP A 39 -15.76 4.84 -2.67
N VAL A 40 -16.70 3.90 -2.56
CA VAL A 40 -17.91 3.84 -3.39
C VAL A 40 -18.88 4.98 -3.06
N SER A 41 -19.04 5.34 -1.78
CA SER A 41 -19.93 6.42 -1.36
C SER A 41 -19.26 7.80 -1.29
N GLY A 42 -18.17 8.00 -2.04
CA GLY A 42 -17.48 9.29 -2.16
C GLY A 42 -16.08 9.33 -1.53
N GLY A 43 -15.66 8.28 -0.83
CA GLY A 43 -14.29 8.15 -0.33
C GLY A 43 -13.98 8.97 0.90
N GLN A 44 -13.01 8.50 1.68
CA GLN A 44 -12.41 9.21 2.80
C GLN A 44 -10.93 9.46 2.53
N TRP A 45 -10.64 10.27 1.51
CA TRP A 45 -9.26 10.59 1.08
C TRP A 45 -8.42 11.26 2.18
N ASN A 46 -9.04 12.03 3.06
CA ASN A 46 -8.35 12.59 4.21
C ASN A 46 -7.95 11.51 5.22
N HIS A 47 -8.81 10.50 5.42
CA HIS A 47 -8.48 9.35 6.25
C HIS A 47 -7.32 8.55 5.63
N MET A 48 -7.33 8.35 4.31
CA MET A 48 -6.20 7.74 3.58
C MET A 48 -4.89 8.48 3.89
N LEU A 49 -4.88 9.81 3.75
CA LEU A 49 -3.69 10.62 4.00
C LEU A 49 -3.21 10.49 5.45
N GLY A 50 -4.13 10.56 6.42
CA GLY A 50 -3.81 10.38 7.84
C GLY A 50 -3.23 8.99 8.14
N TYR A 51 -3.83 7.94 7.58
CA TYR A 51 -3.36 6.56 7.72
C TYR A 51 -1.95 6.39 7.14
N LEU A 52 -1.71 6.87 5.91
CA LEU A 52 -0.41 6.76 5.26
C LEU A 52 0.67 7.56 5.99
N ALA A 53 0.34 8.72 6.56
CA ALA A 53 1.24 9.49 7.41
C ALA A 53 1.62 8.71 8.68
N ALA A 54 0.63 8.10 9.35
CA ALA A 54 0.86 7.28 10.53
C ALA A 54 1.73 6.05 10.21
N LEU A 55 1.46 5.38 9.08
CA LEU A 55 2.26 4.26 8.58
C LEU A 55 3.73 4.67 8.38
N ALA A 56 3.97 5.77 7.66
CA ALA A 56 5.33 6.27 7.42
C ALA A 56 6.06 6.60 8.74
N LYS A 57 5.37 7.27 9.67
CA LYS A 57 5.91 7.60 10.99
C LYS A 57 6.25 6.36 11.82
N ALA A 58 5.37 5.34 11.79
CA ALA A 58 5.60 4.08 12.49
C ALA A 58 6.81 3.32 11.92
N CYS A 59 6.95 3.27 10.59
CA CYS A 59 8.12 2.68 9.95
C CYS A 59 9.41 3.41 10.33
N PHE A 60 9.40 4.75 10.29
CA PHE A 60 10.55 5.55 10.68
C PHE A 60 10.97 5.31 12.14
N GLY A 61 10.01 5.35 13.08
CA GLY A 61 10.27 5.08 14.50
C GLY A 61 10.73 3.65 14.79
N GLY A 62 10.32 2.69 13.95
CA GLY A 62 10.71 1.27 14.06
C GLY A 62 12.02 0.90 13.38
N ASN A 63 12.79 1.86 12.85
CA ASN A 63 13.97 1.59 12.00
C ASN A 63 13.64 0.69 10.79
N ILE A 64 12.47 0.93 10.17
CA ILE A 64 11.98 0.20 9.00
C ILE A 64 12.06 1.09 7.77
N GLU A 65 12.77 0.63 6.77
CA GLU A 65 12.83 1.22 5.44
C GLU A 65 11.73 0.62 4.57
N LEU A 66 10.65 1.36 4.38
CA LEU A 66 9.49 0.94 3.59
C LEU A 66 9.68 1.26 2.10
N PHE A 67 9.53 0.25 1.26
CA PHE A 67 9.47 0.35 -0.18
C PHE A 67 8.10 -0.09 -0.70
N VAL A 68 7.46 0.75 -1.51
CA VAL A 68 6.16 0.47 -2.11
C VAL A 68 6.31 0.41 -3.63
N PHE A 69 5.92 -0.72 -4.21
CA PHE A 69 6.07 -0.98 -5.63
C PHE A 69 4.71 -0.94 -6.31
N PHE A 70 4.59 -0.09 -7.32
CA PHE A 70 3.43 -0.05 -8.20
C PHE A 70 3.80 -0.80 -9.46
N ASN A 71 2.97 -1.76 -9.90
CA ASN A 71 3.30 -2.46 -11.14
C ASN A 71 3.32 -1.46 -12.30
N GLY A 72 4.37 -1.59 -13.13
CA GLY A 72 4.52 -0.81 -14.34
C GLY A 72 3.64 -1.36 -15.47
N ALA A 73 4.15 -1.24 -16.70
CA ALA A 73 3.46 -1.72 -17.88
C ALA A 73 3.21 -3.25 -17.83
N LEU A 74 2.11 -3.69 -18.45
CA LEU A 74 1.75 -5.10 -18.56
C LEU A 74 2.75 -5.83 -19.47
N GLU A 75 3.35 -6.90 -18.95
CA GLU A 75 4.19 -7.80 -19.75
C GLU A 75 3.33 -8.77 -20.55
N LYS A 76 3.73 -9.07 -21.80
CA LYS A 76 2.99 -9.97 -22.71
C LYS A 76 2.71 -11.34 -22.09
N ALA A 77 3.65 -11.89 -21.31
CA ALA A 77 3.50 -13.18 -20.64
C ALA A 77 2.35 -13.19 -19.61
N ARG A 78 2.02 -12.02 -19.03
CA ARG A 78 1.00 -11.85 -17.99
C ARG A 78 -0.36 -11.41 -18.53
N LEU A 79 -0.50 -11.32 -19.85
CA LEU A 79 -1.74 -10.87 -20.48
C LEU A 79 -2.93 -11.76 -20.10
N HIS A 80 -2.74 -13.07 -20.02
CA HIS A 80 -3.79 -14.02 -19.66
C HIS A 80 -4.31 -13.78 -18.22
N GLU A 81 -3.41 -13.51 -17.26
CA GLU A 81 -3.77 -13.13 -15.88
C GLU A 81 -4.55 -11.83 -15.87
N TRP A 82 -4.09 -10.84 -16.65
CA TRP A 82 -4.76 -9.56 -16.76
C TRP A 82 -6.17 -9.71 -17.32
N VAL A 83 -6.38 -10.46 -18.40
CA VAL A 83 -7.71 -10.71 -18.98
C VAL A 83 -8.64 -11.34 -17.95
N LYS A 84 -8.16 -12.36 -17.23
CA LYS A 84 -8.93 -12.99 -16.15
C LYS A 84 -9.29 -11.97 -15.06
N ARG A 85 -8.34 -11.12 -14.66
CA ARG A 85 -8.56 -10.08 -13.66
C ARG A 85 -9.59 -9.05 -14.12
N GLN A 86 -9.51 -8.60 -15.37
CA GLN A 86 -10.49 -7.67 -15.95
C GLN A 86 -11.91 -8.25 -15.99
N GLY A 87 -12.04 -9.55 -16.30
CA GLY A 87 -13.32 -10.25 -16.22
C GLY A 87 -13.92 -10.20 -14.81
N ASN A 88 -13.11 -10.50 -13.79
CA ASN A 88 -13.53 -10.47 -12.38
C ASN A 88 -13.88 -9.04 -11.91
N GLU A 89 -13.05 -8.05 -12.30
CA GLU A 89 -13.28 -6.64 -11.99
C GLU A 89 -14.61 -6.14 -12.59
N ARG A 90 -14.89 -6.50 -13.85
CA ARG A 90 -16.17 -6.17 -14.52
C ARG A 90 -17.36 -6.82 -13.81
N GLN A 91 -17.27 -8.09 -13.42
CA GLN A 91 -18.34 -8.76 -12.69
C GLN A 91 -18.60 -8.09 -11.34
N THR A 92 -17.53 -7.73 -10.62
CA THR A 92 -17.63 -7.01 -9.35
C THR A 92 -18.28 -5.63 -9.53
N ALA A 93 -17.91 -4.90 -10.59
CA ALA A 93 -18.53 -3.62 -10.93
C ALA A 93 -20.05 -3.76 -11.14
N GLN A 94 -20.48 -4.79 -11.88
CA GLN A 94 -21.89 -5.06 -12.11
C GLN A 94 -22.65 -5.37 -10.81
N GLN A 95 -22.04 -6.15 -9.91
CA GLN A 95 -22.62 -6.44 -8.59
C GLN A 95 -22.77 -5.18 -7.74
N ILE A 96 -21.74 -4.32 -7.71
CA ILE A 96 -21.77 -3.04 -6.99
C ILE A 96 -22.89 -2.15 -7.53
N VAL A 97 -22.94 -1.93 -8.84
CA VAL A 97 -23.94 -1.07 -9.48
C VAL A 97 -25.36 -1.59 -9.23
N SER A 98 -25.58 -2.90 -9.41
CA SER A 98 -26.90 -3.51 -9.17
C SER A 98 -27.32 -3.40 -7.71
N HIS A 99 -26.42 -3.61 -6.75
CA HIS A 99 -26.72 -3.48 -5.32
C HIS A 99 -27.07 -2.04 -4.95
N VAL A 100 -26.28 -1.07 -5.41
CA VAL A 100 -26.54 0.36 -5.16
C VAL A 100 -27.88 0.78 -5.76
N GLN A 101 -28.18 0.37 -7.00
CA GLN A 101 -29.45 0.68 -7.67
C GLN A 101 -30.66 0.06 -6.98
N ASN A 102 -30.57 -1.22 -6.59
CA ASN A 102 -31.71 -1.96 -6.07
C ASN A 102 -31.95 -1.70 -4.57
N LYS A 103 -30.90 -1.50 -3.78
CA LYS A 103 -30.99 -1.40 -2.32
C LYS A 103 -30.71 -0.01 -1.77
N GLY A 104 -30.10 0.89 -2.54
CA GLY A 104 -29.76 2.25 -2.09
C GLY A 104 -28.78 2.31 -0.92
N THR A 105 -28.08 1.21 -0.61
CA THR A 105 -27.11 1.12 0.49
C THR A 105 -25.69 0.91 -0.06
N PRO A 106 -24.65 1.27 0.70
CA PRO A 106 -23.26 0.96 0.31
C PRO A 106 -23.07 -0.55 0.09
N PRO A 107 -22.25 -0.97 -0.89
CA PRO A 107 -21.99 -2.38 -1.14
C PRO A 107 -21.18 -3.02 0.01
N PRO A 108 -21.23 -4.35 0.17
CA PRO A 108 -20.34 -5.10 1.06
C PRO A 108 -18.87 -4.74 0.87
N LYS A 109 -18.13 -4.57 1.96
CA LYS A 109 -16.71 -4.17 1.96
C LYS A 109 -15.78 -5.13 1.21
N VAL A 110 -16.19 -6.38 1.03
CA VAL A 110 -15.44 -7.40 0.27
C VAL A 110 -15.45 -7.11 -1.24
N TRP A 111 -16.41 -6.33 -1.73
CA TRP A 111 -16.49 -5.91 -3.13
C TRP A 111 -15.65 -4.65 -3.33
N PHE A 112 -14.34 -4.86 -3.50
CA PHE A 112 -13.39 -3.77 -3.74
C PHE A 112 -13.05 -3.68 -5.22
N LEU A 113 -13.26 -2.50 -5.81
CA LEU A 113 -12.86 -2.17 -7.17
C LEU A 113 -12.23 -0.76 -7.17
N PRO A 114 -10.90 -0.62 -7.14
CA PRO A 114 -10.30 0.69 -6.97
C PRO A 114 -10.67 1.61 -8.17
N PRO A 115 -11.08 2.86 -7.94
CA PRO A 115 -11.24 3.83 -9.01
C PRO A 115 -9.87 4.11 -9.65
N VAL A 116 -9.84 4.44 -10.94
CA VAL A 116 -8.62 4.54 -11.76
C VAL A 116 -7.55 5.48 -11.18
N CYS A 117 -7.96 6.53 -10.46
CA CYS A 117 -7.04 7.49 -9.85
C CYS A 117 -6.48 7.03 -8.50
N MET A 118 -7.06 6.02 -7.83
CA MET A 118 -6.71 5.66 -6.46
C MET A 118 -5.24 5.29 -6.32
N ALA A 119 -4.73 4.43 -7.20
CA ALA A 119 -3.33 4.03 -7.19
C ALA A 119 -2.41 5.26 -7.34
N HIS A 120 -2.76 6.17 -8.23
CA HIS A 120 -2.02 7.41 -8.44
C HIS A 120 -2.03 8.32 -7.21
N CYS A 121 -3.20 8.53 -6.59
CA CYS A 121 -3.35 9.34 -5.38
C CYS A 121 -2.54 8.76 -4.20
N ILE A 122 -2.61 7.44 -3.99
CA ILE A 122 -1.81 6.75 -2.96
C ILE A 122 -0.31 6.92 -3.24
N ARG A 123 0.10 6.77 -4.50
CA ARG A 123 1.50 6.94 -4.93
C ARG A 123 2.03 8.32 -4.57
N LEU A 124 1.27 9.37 -4.87
CA LEU A 124 1.63 10.75 -4.55
C LEU A 124 1.67 11.01 -3.04
N ALA A 125 0.70 10.47 -2.29
CA ALA A 125 0.67 10.57 -0.84
C ALA A 125 1.89 9.92 -0.18
N LEU A 126 2.28 8.72 -0.62
CA LEU A 126 3.47 8.03 -0.12
C LEU A 126 4.75 8.82 -0.39
N ILE A 127 4.89 9.40 -1.58
CA ILE A 127 6.01 10.29 -1.93
C ILE A 127 6.04 11.51 -1.00
N ARG A 128 4.89 12.13 -0.74
CA ARG A 128 4.76 13.26 0.20
C ARG A 128 5.24 12.88 1.62
N PHE A 129 5.04 11.65 2.05
CA PHE A 129 5.47 11.16 3.36
C PHE A 129 6.87 10.52 3.35
N HIS A 130 7.68 10.79 2.33
CA HIS A 130 9.05 10.30 2.18
C HIS A 130 9.19 8.77 2.15
N VAL A 131 8.12 8.06 1.79
CA VAL A 131 8.17 6.61 1.53
C VAL A 131 8.81 6.36 0.16
N LYS A 132 9.69 5.36 0.08
CA LYS A 132 10.36 5.02 -1.18
C LYS A 132 9.38 4.31 -2.11
N VAL A 133 9.02 4.96 -3.21
CA VAL A 133 8.13 4.40 -4.21
C VAL A 133 8.89 4.03 -5.48
N ARG A 134 8.66 2.83 -6.01
CA ARG A 134 9.32 2.32 -7.22
C ARG A 134 8.30 1.77 -8.21
N PRO A 135 8.50 1.94 -9.52
CA PRO A 135 7.80 1.13 -10.51
C PRO A 135 8.38 -0.30 -10.48
N ALA A 136 7.54 -1.33 -10.55
CA ALA A 136 8.03 -2.69 -10.78
C ALA A 136 8.61 -2.80 -12.21
N GLY A 137 9.84 -3.32 -12.34
CA GLY A 137 10.48 -3.58 -13.65
C GLY A 137 11.63 -2.64 -14.05
N ARG A 138 12.21 -1.86 -13.13
CA ARG A 138 13.50 -1.18 -13.33
C ARG A 138 14.40 -1.27 -12.10
#